data_AF-A0A7M3XWM7-F1
#
_entry.id   AF-A0A7M3XWM7-F1
#
_cell.length_a   1.000
_cell.length_b   1.000
_cell.length_c   1.000
_cell.angle_alpha   90.00
_cell.angle_beta   90.00
_cell.angle_gamma   90.00
#
_symmetry.space_group_name_H-M   'P 1'
#
loop_
_entity.id
_entity.type
_entity.pdbx_description
1 polymer ?
#
loop_
_entity_poly.entity_id
_entity_poly.type
_entity_poly.pdbx_seq_one_letter_code
_entity_poly.pdbx_strand_id
1 'polypeptide(L)'
;METEEIAIISLVLLFIGINIAKEIRSGELGQIIGFFKMMKEGQADVFDGETRTLAVEFDGVEGTIEVRSLNDFSMQMSNMRKSATIYLEESGKFGRTLDIQMDEIENDDIVKIAECIGGELVREQEFNMDKEGPMGLMSFIGEALKSASPDGEEWWK
;
A
#
# COMPACT_ATOMS: atom_id res chain seq x y z
N MET A 1 -6.47 22.53 -36.02
CA MET A 1 -7.44 21.59 -35.46
C MET A 1 -8.76 21.93 -36.12
N GLU A 2 -9.16 21.08 -37.04
CA GLU A 2 -10.31 21.31 -37.92
C GLU A 2 -11.60 21.14 -37.11
N THR A 3 -12.66 21.88 -37.48
CA THR A 3 -13.97 21.85 -36.78
C THR A 3 -14.56 20.44 -36.67
N GLU A 4 -14.19 19.55 -37.61
CA GLU A 4 -14.58 18.15 -37.64
C GLU A 4 -13.90 17.31 -36.55
N GLU A 5 -12.64 17.58 -36.22
CA GLU A 5 -11.91 16.88 -35.16
C GLU A 5 -12.50 17.19 -33.77
N ILE A 6 -12.92 18.45 -33.56
CA ILE A 6 -13.54 18.89 -32.31
C ILE A 6 -14.92 18.24 -32.12
N ALA A 7 -15.69 18.07 -33.20
CA ALA A 7 -16.99 17.42 -33.17
C ALA A 7 -16.87 15.92 -32.85
N ILE A 8 -15.87 15.22 -33.41
CA ILE A 8 -15.61 13.80 -33.15
C ILE A 8 -15.18 13.60 -31.69
N ILE A 9 -14.27 14.43 -31.18
CA ILE A 9 -13.82 14.36 -29.78
C ILE A 9 -15.01 14.58 -28.82
N SER A 10 -15.87 15.55 -29.11
CA SER A 10 -17.04 15.85 -28.29
C SER A 10 -18.05 14.69 -28.27
N LEU A 11 -18.24 14.01 -29.40
CA LEU A 11 -19.12 12.84 -29.50
C LEU A 11 -18.57 11.65 -28.70
N VAL A 12 -17.26 11.40 -28.77
CA VAL A 12 -16.59 10.34 -28.00
C VAL A 12 -16.71 10.59 -26.50
N LEU A 13 -16.48 11.83 -26.05
CA LEU A 13 -16.65 12.21 -24.63
C LEU A 13 -18.10 12.06 -24.16
N LEU A 14 -19.08 12.35 -25.02
CA LEU A 14 -20.49 12.15 -24.72
C LEU A 14 -20.85 10.66 -24.53
N PHE A 15 -20.33 9.78 -25.39
CA PHE A 15 -20.55 8.33 -25.27
C PHE A 15 -19.88 7.73 -24.02
N ILE A 16 -18.71 8.22 -23.64
CA ILE A 16 -18.05 7.84 -22.37
C ILE A 16 -18.91 8.29 -21.19
N GLY A 17 -19.38 9.53 -21.18
CA GLY A 17 -20.24 10.07 -20.11
C GLY A 17 -21.59 9.34 -19.98
N ILE A 18 -22.20 8.92 -21.10
CA ILE A 18 -23.48 8.21 -21.11
C ILE A 18 -23.33 6.76 -20.63
N ASN A 19 -22.22 6.07 -20.94
CA ASN A 19 -21.97 4.72 -20.43
C ASN A 19 -21.74 4.71 -18.91
N ILE A 20 -21.00 5.68 -18.38
CA ILE A 20 -20.83 5.88 -16.93
C ILE A 20 -22.18 6.11 -16.24
N ALA A 21 -23.06 6.93 -16.85
CA ALA A 21 -24.40 7.20 -16.31
C ALA A 21 -25.34 5.98 -16.30
N LYS A 22 -25.06 4.95 -17.11
CA LYS A 22 -25.88 3.74 -17.21
C LYS A 22 -25.46 2.67 -16.20
N GLU A 23 -24.18 2.57 -15.87
CA GLU A 23 -23.63 1.75 -14.76
C GLU A 23 -23.98 2.31 -13.37
N ILE A 24 -24.18 3.62 -13.24
CA ILE A 24 -24.62 4.29 -12.00
C ILE A 24 -25.94 3.72 -11.43
N ARG A 25 -26.78 3.04 -12.23
CA ARG A 25 -28.08 2.49 -11.77
C ARG A 25 -28.04 1.07 -11.21
N SER A 26 -26.94 0.32 -11.30
CA SER A 26 -26.92 -1.13 -11.00
C SER A 26 -26.55 -1.51 -9.56
N GLY A 27 -26.14 -0.57 -8.70
CA GLY A 27 -25.64 -0.90 -7.35
C GLY A 27 -24.15 -1.27 -7.29
N GLU A 28 -23.46 -1.31 -8.44
CA GLU A 28 -22.00 -1.47 -8.54
C GLU A 28 -21.23 -0.20 -8.14
N LEU A 29 -21.93 0.92 -7.95
CA LEU A 29 -21.34 2.19 -7.49
C LEU A 29 -20.55 2.07 -6.19
N GLY A 30 -21.00 1.25 -5.24
CA GLY A 30 -20.25 1.03 -3.99
C GLY A 30 -18.91 0.34 -4.24
N GLN A 31 -18.88 -0.62 -5.17
CA GLN A 31 -17.67 -1.33 -5.56
C GLN A 31 -16.75 -0.45 -6.40
N ILE A 32 -17.30 0.38 -7.30
CA ILE A 32 -16.55 1.35 -8.10
C ILE A 32 -15.96 2.44 -7.19
N ILE A 33 -16.73 2.99 -6.24
CA ILE A 33 -16.23 3.96 -5.24
C ILE A 33 -15.16 3.31 -4.35
N GLY A 34 -15.36 2.06 -3.91
CA GLY A 34 -14.35 1.30 -3.16
C GLY A 34 -13.05 1.12 -3.94
N PHE A 35 -13.16 0.77 -5.22
CA PHE A 35 -12.03 0.66 -6.15
C PHE A 35 -11.32 2.00 -6.37
N PHE A 36 -12.06 3.09 -6.61
CA PHE A 36 -11.47 4.43 -6.76
C PHE A 36 -10.82 4.93 -5.47
N LYS A 37 -11.41 4.61 -4.30
CA LYS A 37 -10.82 4.92 -3.00
C LYS A 37 -9.53 4.14 -2.80
N MET A 38 -9.53 2.83 -3.08
CA MET A 38 -8.34 1.97 -3.05
C MET A 38 -7.26 2.45 -4.02
N MET A 39 -7.60 2.85 -5.24
CA MET A 39 -6.67 3.42 -6.22
C MET A 39 -6.10 4.77 -5.78
N LYS A 40 -6.91 5.61 -5.13
CA LYS A 40 -6.49 6.91 -4.58
C LYS A 40 -5.62 6.75 -3.34
N GLU A 41 -5.91 5.78 -2.48
CA GLU A 41 -5.11 5.44 -1.30
C GLU A 41 -3.82 4.70 -1.69
N GLY A 42 -3.84 3.81 -2.68
CA GLY A 42 -2.65 3.15 -3.21
C GLY A 42 -1.68 4.12 -3.90
N GLN A 43 -2.22 5.16 -4.57
CA GLN A 43 -1.42 6.27 -5.09
C GLN A 43 -1.10 7.34 -4.03
N ALA A 44 -1.51 7.14 -2.78
CA ALA A 44 -1.14 8.07 -1.73
C ALA A 44 0.37 8.04 -1.57
N ASP A 45 0.95 9.22 -1.81
CA ASP A 45 2.32 9.48 -1.47
C ASP A 45 2.50 9.32 0.05
N VAL A 46 3.48 8.53 0.44
CA VAL A 46 3.78 8.28 1.86
C VAL A 46 5.02 9.04 2.33
N PHE A 47 5.72 9.73 1.41
CA PHE A 47 6.97 10.43 1.66
C PHE A 47 7.03 11.81 0.97
N ASP A 48 5.88 12.50 0.88
CA ASP A 48 5.73 13.86 0.36
C ASP A 48 6.41 14.13 -1.00
N GLY A 49 6.43 13.14 -1.89
CA GLY A 49 6.99 13.22 -3.25
C GLY A 49 8.33 12.54 -3.42
N GLU A 50 8.97 12.11 -2.33
CA GLU A 50 10.29 11.49 -2.33
C GLU A 50 10.19 9.96 -2.47
N THR A 51 11.09 9.37 -3.27
CA THR A 51 11.32 7.92 -3.21
C THR A 51 12.32 7.64 -2.11
N ARG A 52 11.96 6.80 -1.14
CA ARG A 52 12.87 6.33 -0.09
C ARG A 52 13.31 4.90 -0.34
N THR A 53 14.57 4.62 0.00
CA THR A 53 15.08 3.25 0.07
C THR A 53 14.94 2.76 1.51
N LEU A 54 14.21 1.66 1.70
CA LEU A 54 14.03 1.03 3.01
C LEU A 54 14.79 -0.29 3.04
N ALA A 55 15.48 -0.55 4.14
CA ALA A 55 16.01 -1.88 4.41
C ALA A 55 14.86 -2.81 4.79
N VAL A 56 14.95 -4.07 4.33
CA VAL A 56 13.96 -5.10 4.61
C VAL A 56 14.61 -6.44 4.88
N GLU A 57 13.88 -7.31 5.54
CA GLU A 57 14.16 -8.74 5.61
C GLU A 57 12.91 -9.51 5.17
N PHE A 58 12.96 -10.19 4.02
CA PHE A 58 11.87 -11.02 3.52
C PHE A 58 12.21 -12.49 3.74
N ASP A 59 11.41 -13.19 4.54
CA ASP A 59 11.60 -14.61 4.88
C ASP A 59 13.03 -14.94 5.36
N GLY A 60 13.64 -14.04 6.14
CA GLY A 60 15.03 -14.19 6.63
C GLY A 60 16.11 -13.75 5.64
N VAL A 61 15.74 -13.17 4.49
CA VAL A 61 16.67 -12.67 3.48
C VAL A 61 16.67 -11.14 3.50
N GLU A 62 17.81 -10.56 3.88
CA GLU A 62 18.02 -9.12 3.89
C GLU A 62 18.04 -8.54 2.47
N GLY A 63 17.54 -7.31 2.32
CA GLY A 63 17.53 -6.57 1.07
C GLY A 63 17.09 -5.13 1.26
N THR A 64 16.76 -4.48 0.16
CA THR A 64 16.26 -3.10 0.12
C THR A 64 15.13 -2.96 -0.87
N ILE A 65 14.17 -2.08 -0.57
CA ILE A 65 13.07 -1.73 -1.47
C ILE A 65 13.02 -0.22 -1.67
N GLU A 66 12.63 0.21 -2.87
CA GLU A 66 12.35 1.62 -3.16
C GLU A 66 10.84 1.85 -3.08
N VAL A 67 10.44 2.82 -2.26
CA VAL A 67 9.04 3.10 -1.96
C VAL A 67 8.79 4.60 -2.05
N ARG A 68 7.79 5.00 -2.83
CA ARG A 68 7.26 6.37 -2.89
C ARG A 68 5.78 6.40 -2.54
N SER A 69 5.04 5.38 -2.96
CA SER A 69 3.61 5.20 -2.71
C SER A 69 3.30 3.89 -2.00
N LEU A 70 2.09 3.78 -1.42
CA LEU A 70 1.59 2.51 -0.89
C LEU A 70 1.51 1.42 -1.96
N ASN A 71 1.25 1.77 -3.22
CA ASN A 71 1.25 0.82 -4.31
C ASN A 71 2.65 0.26 -4.58
N ASP A 72 3.69 1.09 -4.54
CA ASP A 72 5.07 0.63 -4.69
C ASP A 72 5.43 -0.35 -3.56
N PHE A 73 5.06 -0.01 -2.31
CA PHE A 73 5.22 -0.91 -1.18
C PHE A 73 4.50 -2.25 -1.40
N SER A 74 3.21 -2.21 -1.75
CA SER A 74 2.41 -3.40 -2.03
C SER A 74 3.02 -4.31 -3.09
N MET A 75 3.51 -3.72 -4.19
CA MET A 75 4.19 -4.47 -5.24
C MET A 75 5.46 -5.15 -4.73
N GLN A 76 6.26 -4.46 -3.91
CA GLN A 76 7.49 -5.02 -3.35
C GLN A 76 7.19 -6.13 -2.32
N MET A 77 6.13 -5.98 -1.53
CA MET A 77 5.68 -6.98 -0.56
C MET A 77 5.24 -8.29 -1.22
N SER A 78 4.84 -8.27 -2.50
CA SER A 78 4.53 -9.51 -3.23
C SER A 78 5.72 -10.49 -3.35
N ASN A 79 6.94 -10.03 -3.05
CA ASN A 79 8.13 -10.87 -3.04
C ASN A 79 8.25 -11.73 -1.77
N MET A 80 7.56 -11.40 -0.68
CA MET A 80 7.58 -12.20 0.55
C MET A 80 6.65 -13.42 0.42
N ARG A 81 6.99 -14.50 1.14
CA ARG A 81 6.18 -15.72 1.19
C ARG A 81 5.42 -15.87 2.49
N LYS A 82 6.06 -15.57 3.62
CA LYS A 82 5.49 -15.75 4.96
C LYS A 82 5.76 -14.58 5.89
N SER A 83 6.94 -13.99 5.85
CA SER A 83 7.27 -12.92 6.79
C SER A 83 8.08 -11.81 6.15
N ALA A 84 7.87 -10.60 6.66
CA ALA A 84 8.69 -9.46 6.34
C ALA A 84 8.94 -8.60 7.56
N THR A 85 10.16 -8.11 7.71
CA THR A 85 10.48 -6.99 8.60
C THR A 85 10.91 -5.81 7.76
N ILE A 86 10.30 -4.65 7.99
CA ILE A 86 10.64 -3.41 7.30
C ILE A 86 11.25 -2.48 8.35
N TYR A 87 12.47 -2.04 8.08
CA TYR A 87 13.18 -1.10 8.93
C TYR A 87 12.81 0.32 8.50
N LEU A 88 12.11 1.03 9.40
CA LEU A 88 11.57 2.36 9.13
C LEU A 88 12.53 3.48 9.54
N GLU A 89 13.63 3.13 10.20
CA GLU A 89 14.67 4.01 10.68
C GLU A 89 16.04 3.42 10.38
N GLU A 90 17.05 4.27 10.27
CA GLU A 90 18.44 3.88 10.02
C GLU A 90 19.08 3.12 11.20
N SER A 91 18.54 3.25 12.41
CA SER A 91 18.94 2.42 13.55
C SER A 91 18.53 0.94 13.40
N GLY A 92 17.83 0.59 12.31
CA GLY A 92 17.47 -0.78 11.95
C GLY A 92 16.63 -1.42 13.06
N LYS A 93 17.03 -2.60 13.52
CA LYS A 93 16.33 -3.33 14.61
C LYS A 93 16.28 -2.59 15.95
N PHE A 94 17.12 -1.56 16.15
CA PHE A 94 17.09 -0.73 17.35
C PHE A 94 16.15 0.48 17.23
N GLY A 95 15.69 0.74 16.01
CA GLY A 95 14.70 1.77 15.70
C GLY A 95 13.31 1.20 15.56
N ARG A 96 12.51 1.91 14.77
CA ARG A 96 11.16 1.50 14.42
C ARG A 96 11.17 0.43 13.33
N THR A 97 10.43 -0.66 13.56
CA THR A 97 10.22 -1.74 12.59
C THR A 97 8.74 -2.02 12.38
N LEU A 98 8.44 -2.56 11.20
CA LEU A 98 7.14 -3.12 10.86
C LEU A 98 7.32 -4.60 10.56
N ASP A 99 6.82 -5.45 11.44
CA ASP A 99 6.90 -6.90 11.32
C ASP A 99 5.57 -7.44 10.80
N ILE A 100 5.62 -8.20 9.70
CA ILE A 100 4.46 -8.73 9.00
C ILE A 100 4.60 -10.24 8.93
N GLN A 101 3.54 -10.96 9.28
CA GLN A 101 3.44 -12.41 9.17
C GLN A 101 2.14 -12.80 8.44
N MET A 102 2.27 -13.68 7.46
CA MET A 102 1.18 -14.33 6.74
C MET A 102 1.01 -15.75 7.24
N ASP A 103 -0.21 -16.09 7.64
CA ASP A 103 -0.64 -17.42 8.03
C ASP A 103 -1.93 -17.79 7.29
N GLU A 104 -2.17 -19.09 7.12
CA GLU A 104 -3.44 -19.62 6.62
C GLU A 104 -4.15 -20.31 7.79
N ILE A 105 -5.32 -19.79 8.19
CA ILE A 105 -6.09 -20.31 9.32
C ILE A 105 -7.50 -20.64 8.83
N GLU A 106 -7.90 -21.91 8.96
CA GLU A 106 -9.22 -22.38 8.51
C GLU A 106 -9.53 -22.14 7.01
N ASN A 107 -8.48 -22.09 6.17
CA ASN A 107 -8.48 -21.69 4.75
C ASN A 107 -8.75 -20.20 4.48
N ASP A 108 -8.63 -19.35 5.49
CA ASP A 108 -8.60 -17.91 5.31
C ASP A 108 -7.15 -17.41 5.40
N ASP A 109 -6.80 -16.46 4.52
CA ASP A 109 -5.53 -15.74 4.55
C ASP A 109 -5.54 -14.70 5.69
N ILE A 110 -4.70 -14.92 6.70
CA ILE A 110 -4.56 -14.06 7.88
C ILE A 110 -3.21 -13.34 7.84
N VAL A 111 -3.26 -12.01 7.97
CA VAL A 111 -2.06 -11.18 8.09
C VAL A 111 -2.00 -10.57 9.47
N LYS A 112 -0.93 -10.88 10.21
CA LYS A 112 -0.55 -10.18 11.44
C LYS A 112 0.48 -9.12 11.12
N ILE A 113 0.30 -7.94 11.67
CA ILE A 113 1.23 -6.83 11.52
C ILE A 113 1.47 -6.17 12.87
N ALA A 114 2.75 -5.96 13.18
CA ALA A 114 3.20 -5.35 14.41
C ALA A 114 4.14 -4.19 14.10
N GLU A 115 3.96 -3.08 14.81
CA GLU A 115 4.91 -1.97 14.82
C GLU A 115 5.69 -2.03 16.13
N CYS A 116 7.01 -2.06 16.04
CA CYS A 116 7.92 -2.17 17.17
C CYS A 116 8.89 -0.98 17.19
N ILE A 117 9.40 -0.61 18.37
CA ILE A 117 10.49 0.36 18.54
C ILE A 117 11.56 -0.26 19.44
N GLY A 118 12.78 -0.43 18.94
CA GLY A 118 13.86 -1.05 19.71
C GLY A 118 13.55 -2.50 20.12
N GLY A 119 12.69 -3.19 19.37
CA GLY A 119 12.18 -4.52 19.68
C GLY A 119 11.01 -4.55 20.67
N GLU A 120 10.54 -3.41 21.17
CA GLU A 120 9.34 -3.34 22.00
C GLU A 120 8.09 -3.12 21.15
N LEU A 121 7.05 -3.94 21.38
CA LEU A 121 5.79 -3.83 20.66
C LEU A 121 5.06 -2.52 21.01
N VAL A 122 4.74 -1.73 19.98
CA VAL A 122 3.96 -0.49 20.10
C VAL A 122 2.49 -0.75 19.82
N ARG A 123 2.20 -1.44 18.72
CA ARG A 123 0.85 -1.87 18.34
C ARG A 123 0.90 -3.10 17.44
N GLU A 124 -0.15 -3.91 17.53
CA GLU A 124 -0.33 -5.11 16.73
C GLU A 124 -1.77 -5.15 16.22
N GLN A 125 -1.96 -5.68 15.01
CA GLN A 125 -3.28 -5.97 14.47
C GLN A 125 -3.24 -7.23 13.61
N GLU A 126 -4.37 -7.95 13.59
CA GLU A 126 -4.61 -9.08 12.73
C GLU A 126 -5.71 -8.71 11.72
N PHE A 127 -5.53 -9.10 10.47
CA PHE A 127 -6.46 -8.86 9.36
C PHE A 127 -6.78 -10.17 8.65
N ASN A 128 -8.07 -10.44 8.45
CA ASN A 128 -8.51 -11.54 7.59
C ASN A 128 -8.71 -11.02 6.16
N MET A 129 -7.79 -11.38 5.27
CA MET A 129 -7.72 -10.82 3.92
C MET A 129 -8.89 -11.25 3.05
N ASP A 130 -9.45 -12.44 3.28
CA ASP A 130 -10.59 -12.96 2.52
C ASP A 130 -11.93 -12.32 2.93
N LYS A 131 -12.10 -12.03 4.22
CA LYS A 131 -13.34 -11.47 4.78
C LYS A 131 -13.36 -9.95 4.77
N GLU A 132 -12.24 -9.32 5.10
CA GLU A 132 -12.15 -7.87 5.32
C GLU A 132 -11.53 -7.15 4.12
N GLY A 133 -10.72 -7.86 3.32
CA GLY A 133 -9.94 -7.29 2.24
C GLY A 133 -8.73 -6.47 2.73
N PRO A 134 -7.93 -5.92 1.79
CA PRO A 134 -6.62 -5.36 2.11
C PRO A 134 -6.65 -3.93 2.68
N MET A 135 -7.81 -3.27 2.75
CA MET A 135 -7.87 -1.84 3.08
C MET A 135 -7.39 -1.52 4.50
N GLY A 136 -7.74 -2.36 5.49
CA GLY A 136 -7.30 -2.17 6.87
C GLY A 136 -5.78 -2.28 7.00
N LEU A 137 -5.21 -3.32 6.39
CA LEU A 137 -3.77 -3.55 6.33
C LEU A 137 -3.03 -2.38 5.65
N MET A 138 -3.51 -1.91 4.50
CA MET A 138 -2.90 -0.79 3.79
C MET A 138 -2.95 0.52 4.58
N SER A 139 -4.03 0.77 5.33
CA SER A 139 -4.12 1.92 6.23
C SER A 139 -3.09 1.84 7.35
N PHE A 140 -2.92 0.66 7.96
CA PHE A 140 -1.92 0.45 9.01
C PHE A 140 -0.51 0.71 8.49
N ILE A 141 -0.16 0.12 7.34
CA ILE A 141 1.13 0.31 6.68
C ILE A 141 1.35 1.79 6.35
N GLY A 142 0.36 2.48 5.80
CA GLY A 142 0.48 3.90 5.45
C GLY A 142 0.71 4.79 6.66
N GLU A 143 0.11 4.50 7.81
CA GLU A 143 0.39 5.21 9.05
C GLU A 143 1.81 4.94 9.55
N ALA A 144 2.27 3.69 9.49
CA ALA A 144 3.63 3.32 9.89
C ALA A 144 4.71 3.93 8.97
N LEU A 145 4.48 3.96 7.66
CA LEU A 145 5.41 4.60 6.72
C LEU A 145 5.47 6.12 6.93
N LYS A 146 4.37 6.78 7.27
CA LYS A 146 4.36 8.21 7.61
C LYS A 146 5.11 8.53 8.91
N SER A 147 5.21 7.57 9.83
CA SER A 147 6.00 7.71 11.05
C SER A 147 7.49 7.42 10.84
N ALA A 148 7.88 6.90 9.67
CA ALA A 148 9.28 6.68 9.30
C ALA A 148 10.01 8.02 9.15
N SER A 149 10.98 8.28 10.02
CA SER A 149 11.79 9.49 9.97
C SER A 149 13.02 9.28 9.07
N PRO A 150 13.40 10.25 8.23
CA PRO A 150 14.70 10.29 7.57
C PRO A 150 15.85 10.70 8.51
N ASP A 151 15.59 10.86 9.82
CA ASP A 151 16.59 11.41 10.74
C ASP A 151 17.57 10.34 11.26
N GLY A 152 18.65 10.07 10.52
CA GLY A 152 19.99 9.87 11.11
C GLY A 152 20.90 8.80 10.50
N GLU A 153 22.05 9.24 9.96
CA GLU A 153 23.29 8.52 9.57
C GLU A 153 23.22 7.07 9.02
N GLU A 154 23.57 6.96 7.73
CA GLU A 154 23.64 5.72 6.93
C GLU A 154 24.37 4.58 7.67
N TRP A 155 23.64 3.56 8.08
CA TRP A 155 24.17 2.42 8.83
C TRP A 155 24.79 1.31 7.96
N TRP A 156 24.76 1.42 6.63
CA TRP A 156 25.28 0.39 5.71
C TRP A 156 26.72 0.65 5.23
N LYS A 157 27.57 1.30 6.03
CA LYS A 157 29.00 1.36 5.73
C LYS A 157 29.77 0.14 6.23
#